data_AF-D1FPT1-F1
#
_entry.id   AF-D1FPT1-F1
#
_cell.length_a   1.000
_cell.length_b   1.000
_cell.length_c   1.000
_cell.angle_alpha   90.00
_cell.angle_beta   90.00
_cell.angle_gamma   90.00
#
_symmetry.space_group_name_H-M   'P 1'
#
loop_
_entity.id
_entity.type
_entity.pdbx_description
1 polymer ?
#
loop_
_entity_poly.entity_id
_entity_poly.type
_entity_poly.pdbx_seq_one_letter_code
_entity_poly.pdbx_strand_id
1 'polypeptide(L)'
;MKVIILLIAFLVAVGAEVATLVDQNVVEFICEKDVENKHGPGCLLSCDVLFWDTSNENNKEYEDKYKLCKVSASDETTPCAQNEELRSCFLHGEAFTEVSDEYEETYSLKSK
;
A
#
# COMPACT_ATOMS: atom_id res chain seq x y z
N MET A 1 0.05 -48.15 46.77
CA MET A 1 -0.74 -48.07 45.52
C MET A 1 -1.64 -46.84 45.65
N LYS A 2 -1.63 -45.79 44.82
CA LYS A 2 -1.21 -45.60 43.42
C LYS A 2 -0.59 -44.20 43.25
N VAL A 3 0.37 -44.14 42.32
CA VAL A 3 0.97 -42.95 41.69
C VAL A 3 -0.06 -42.26 40.77
N ILE A 4 0.18 -41.00 40.37
CA ILE A 4 -0.01 -40.37 39.03
C ILE A 4 -0.15 -38.85 39.26
N ILE A 5 0.96 -38.10 39.25
CA ILE A 5 1.60 -37.44 38.09
C ILE A 5 0.86 -36.16 37.68
N LEU A 6 1.53 -35.03 37.95
CA LEU A 6 1.35 -33.71 37.35
C LEU A 6 1.21 -33.83 35.83
N LEU A 7 0.07 -33.42 35.29
CA LEU A 7 -0.10 -33.12 33.87
C LEU A 7 -0.14 -31.60 33.70
N ILE A 8 1.05 -31.02 33.59
CA ILE A 8 1.28 -29.83 32.79
C ILE A 8 1.34 -30.32 31.35
N ALA A 9 0.37 -29.95 30.52
CA ALA A 9 0.52 -30.06 29.07
C ALA A 9 -0.40 -29.07 28.35
N PHE A 10 0.25 -28.05 27.79
CA PHE A 10 0.02 -27.52 26.46
C PHE A 10 -1.42 -27.23 26.04
N LEU A 11 -1.76 -25.93 26.03
CA LEU A 11 -2.45 -25.39 24.87
C LEU A 11 -1.72 -24.14 24.37
N VAL A 12 -0.86 -24.44 23.39
CA VAL A 12 -0.60 -23.66 22.18
C VAL A 12 -0.12 -22.22 22.40
N ALA A 13 1.20 -22.10 22.43
CA ALA A 13 1.88 -20.99 21.79
C ALA A 13 1.40 -20.89 20.32
N VAL A 14 0.39 -20.07 20.07
CA VAL A 14 0.36 -19.24 18.87
C VAL A 14 1.28 -18.07 19.24
N GLY A 15 2.60 -18.22 19.12
CA GLY A 15 3.24 -18.28 17.82
C GLY A 15 3.03 -16.90 17.21
N ALA A 16 3.65 -15.86 17.75
CA ALA A 16 4.95 -15.41 17.23
C ALA A 16 4.96 -15.32 15.69
N GLU A 17 3.91 -14.75 15.08
CA GLU A 17 3.94 -14.32 13.68
C GLU A 17 3.47 -12.86 13.50
N VAL A 18 3.29 -12.11 14.59
CA VAL A 18 2.85 -10.69 14.54
C VAL A 18 4.01 -9.71 14.34
N ALA A 19 5.22 -10.17 13.98
CA ALA A 19 6.41 -9.30 13.96
C ALA A 19 7.46 -9.59 12.86
N THR A 20 7.17 -10.43 11.86
CA THR A 20 8.17 -10.77 10.80
C THR A 20 7.68 -10.57 9.37
N LEU A 21 6.66 -9.73 9.18
CA LEU A 21 6.38 -9.08 7.90
C LEU A 21 6.56 -7.59 8.09
N VAL A 22 7.78 -7.17 8.47
CA VAL A 22 8.27 -5.86 8.01
C VAL A 22 8.46 -6.05 6.52
N ASP A 23 7.35 -5.87 5.84
CA ASP A 23 7.17 -6.05 4.42
C ASP A 23 8.29 -5.27 3.72
N GLN A 24 8.98 -5.90 2.78
CA GLN A 24 10.13 -5.30 2.07
C GLN A 24 9.73 -4.10 1.19
N ASN A 25 8.48 -3.67 1.29
CA ASN A 25 7.91 -2.57 0.56
C ASN A 25 8.10 -1.29 1.38
N VAL A 26 8.97 -0.44 0.88
CA VAL A 26 9.43 0.76 1.59
C VAL A 26 8.58 1.98 1.24
N VAL A 27 7.95 1.92 0.07
CA VAL A 27 7.11 2.99 -0.47
C VAL A 27 5.76 2.40 -0.81
N GLU A 28 4.69 3.04 -0.37
CA GLU A 28 3.32 2.68 -0.74
C GLU A 28 2.67 3.84 -1.49
N PHE A 29 1.95 3.51 -2.55
CA PHE A 29 1.10 4.45 -3.26
C PHE A 29 -0.34 4.01 -3.07
N ILE A 30 -1.12 4.83 -2.40
CA ILE A 30 -2.46 4.48 -1.94
C ILE A 30 -3.45 5.39 -2.65
N CYS A 31 -4.48 4.80 -3.23
CA CYS A 31 -5.56 5.51 -3.89
C CYS A 31 -6.91 5.20 -3.24
N GLU A 32 -7.64 6.24 -2.82
CA GLU A 32 -8.99 6.12 -2.27
C GLU A 32 -10.00 5.95 -3.42
N LYS A 33 -10.91 4.99 -3.29
CA LYS A 33 -11.99 4.73 -4.23
C LYS A 33 -13.23 5.53 -3.89
N ASP A 34 -13.95 5.96 -4.92
CA ASP A 34 -15.30 6.50 -4.80
C ASP A 34 -16.31 5.37 -4.56
N VAL A 35 -16.39 4.89 -3.31
CA VAL A 35 -17.29 3.78 -2.92
C VAL A 35 -18.77 4.08 -3.18
N GLU A 36 -19.16 5.37 -3.14
CA GLU A 36 -20.52 5.81 -3.44
C GLU A 36 -20.77 5.95 -4.95
N ASN A 37 -19.73 5.77 -5.78
CA ASN A 37 -19.75 5.87 -7.25
C ASN A 37 -20.34 7.20 -7.76
N LYS A 38 -20.13 8.30 -7.03
CA LYS A 38 -20.63 9.64 -7.39
C LYS A 38 -19.98 10.19 -8.67
N HIS A 39 -18.76 9.76 -8.97
CA HIS A 39 -17.95 10.19 -10.11
C HIS A 39 -17.78 9.09 -11.17
N GLY A 40 -18.47 7.96 -11.00
CA GLY A 40 -18.41 6.81 -11.90
C GLY A 40 -17.77 5.57 -11.25
N PRO A 41 -18.01 4.38 -11.84
CA PRO A 41 -17.48 3.13 -11.30
C PRO A 41 -15.95 3.07 -11.39
N GLY A 42 -15.31 2.66 -10.29
CA GLY A 42 -13.85 2.50 -10.22
C GLY A 42 -13.08 3.81 -10.12
N CYS A 43 -13.76 4.92 -9.80
CA CYS A 43 -13.12 6.21 -9.70
C CYS A 43 -12.19 6.31 -8.48
N LEU A 44 -11.01 6.90 -8.66
CA LEU A 44 -10.08 7.23 -7.58
C LEU A 44 -10.25 8.70 -7.17
N LEU A 45 -10.56 8.94 -5.89
CA LEU A 45 -10.83 10.27 -5.32
C LEU A 45 -9.55 11.01 -4.95
N SER A 46 -8.54 10.28 -4.48
CA SER A 46 -7.21 10.78 -4.16
C SER A 46 -6.19 9.67 -4.36
N CYS A 47 -4.94 10.05 -4.63
CA CYS A 47 -3.80 9.15 -4.57
C CYS A 47 -2.61 9.84 -3.91
N ASP A 48 -1.99 9.17 -2.93
CA ASP A 48 -0.87 9.68 -2.15
C ASP A 48 0.24 8.64 -2.02
N VAL A 49 1.47 9.12 -1.81
CA VAL A 49 2.65 8.28 -1.59
C VAL A 49 3.07 8.34 -0.11
N LEU A 50 3.26 7.18 0.50
CA LEU A 50 3.73 7.00 1.88
C LEU A 50 5.10 6.33 1.89
N PHE A 51 5.96 6.81 2.79
CA PHE A 51 7.32 6.30 2.97
C PHE A 51 7.44 5.71 4.37
N TRP A 52 7.46 4.38 4.47
CA TRP A 52 7.49 3.67 5.75
C TRP A 52 8.88 3.71 6.40
N ASP A 53 9.93 3.63 5.60
CA ASP A 53 11.31 3.84 6.04
C ASP A 53 11.81 5.20 5.53
N THR A 54 11.78 6.20 6.39
CA THR A 54 12.21 7.58 6.07
C THR A 54 13.71 7.69 5.77
N SER A 55 14.50 6.67 6.10
CA SER A 55 15.95 6.63 5.84
C SER A 55 16.32 6.01 4.49
N ASN A 56 15.34 5.47 3.76
CA ASN A 56 15.58 4.85 2.46
C ASN A 56 16.02 5.88 1.40
N GLU A 57 17.13 5.58 0.72
CA GLU A 57 17.73 6.45 -0.29
C GLU A 57 16.84 6.67 -1.53
N ASN A 58 15.96 5.72 -1.83
CA ASN A 58 15.03 5.77 -2.96
C ASN A 58 13.80 6.66 -2.71
N ASN A 59 13.53 7.06 -1.46
CA ASN A 59 12.36 7.89 -1.14
C ASN A 59 12.34 9.18 -1.96
N LYS A 60 13.50 9.81 -2.13
CA LYS A 60 13.61 11.05 -2.91
C LYS A 60 13.26 10.83 -4.39
N GLU A 61 13.68 9.71 -4.98
CA GLU A 61 13.34 9.37 -6.37
C GLU A 61 11.82 9.22 -6.53
N TYR A 62 11.18 8.47 -5.63
CA TYR A 62 9.73 8.28 -5.66
C TYR A 62 8.96 9.57 -5.35
N GLU A 63 9.43 10.40 -4.43
CA GLU A 63 8.82 11.70 -4.14
C GLU A 63 8.89 12.63 -5.37
N ASP A 64 10.04 12.70 -6.03
CA ASP A 64 10.24 13.51 -7.23
C ASP A 64 9.38 12.98 -8.40
N LYS A 65 9.28 11.65 -8.55
CA LYS A 65 8.39 11.00 -9.53
C LYS A 65 6.92 11.31 -9.26
N TYR A 66 6.46 11.19 -8.01
CA TYR A 66 5.08 11.52 -7.62
C TYR A 66 4.74 12.97 -7.94
N LYS A 67 5.63 13.92 -7.62
CA LYS A 67 5.45 15.34 -7.94
C LYS A 67 5.35 15.58 -9.45
N LEU A 68 6.23 14.96 -10.24
CA LEU A 68 6.21 15.07 -11.69
C LEU A 68 4.90 14.54 -12.27
N CYS A 69 4.47 13.35 -11.84
CA CYS A 69 3.22 12.75 -12.29
C CYS A 69 1.99 13.57 -11.89
N LYS A 70 2.00 14.17 -10.70
CA LYS A 70 0.92 15.07 -10.23
C LYS A 70 0.80 16.32 -11.08
N VAL A 71 1.92 16.86 -11.55
CA VAL A 71 1.92 17.97 -12.52
C VAL A 71 1.41 17.51 -13.87
N SER A 72 1.85 16.35 -14.37
CA SER A 72 1.38 15.78 -15.65
C SER A 72 -0.13 15.55 -15.65
N ALA A 73 -0.67 15.03 -14.55
CA ALA A 73 -2.10 14.78 -14.40
C ALA A 73 -2.94 16.05 -14.23
N SER A 74 -2.34 17.21 -13.97
CA SER A 74 -3.08 18.45 -13.66
C SER A 74 -3.88 19.02 -14.83
N ASP A 75 -3.58 18.60 -16.06
CA ASP A 75 -4.32 18.97 -17.28
C ASP A 75 -5.68 18.25 -17.37
N GLU A 76 -5.90 17.21 -16.58
CA GLU A 76 -7.17 16.48 -16.55
C GLU A 76 -8.28 17.27 -15.85
N THR A 77 -9.51 17.12 -16.37
CA THR A 77 -10.64 17.99 -16.01
C THR A 77 -11.48 17.50 -14.83
N THR A 78 -11.29 16.24 -14.41
CA THR A 78 -12.03 15.64 -13.30
C THR A 78 -11.07 15.01 -12.30
N PRO A 79 -11.40 14.99 -11.00
CA PRO A 79 -10.57 14.30 -10.00
C PRO A 79 -10.29 12.85 -10.36
N CYS A 80 -11.29 12.19 -10.97
CA CYS A 80 -11.18 10.82 -11.44
C CYS A 80 -10.06 10.64 -12.46
N ALA A 81 -10.11 11.42 -13.54
CA ALA A 81 -9.11 11.35 -14.61
C ALA A 81 -7.73 11.80 -14.12
N GLN A 82 -7.68 12.81 -13.24
CA GLN A 82 -6.45 13.25 -12.60
C GLN A 82 -5.77 12.13 -11.81
N ASN A 83 -6.50 11.43 -10.94
CA ASN A 83 -5.91 10.37 -10.11
C ASN A 83 -5.61 9.11 -10.91
N GLU A 84 -6.40 8.80 -11.94
CA GLU A 84 -6.11 7.72 -12.89
C GLU A 84 -4.81 7.98 -13.66
N GLU A 85 -4.62 9.20 -14.19
CA GLU A 85 -3.38 9.58 -14.88
C GLU A 85 -2.19 9.61 -13.91
N LEU A 86 -2.38 10.12 -12.69
CA LEU A 86 -1.36 10.10 -11.64
C LEU A 86 -0.93 8.66 -11.31
N ARG A 87 -1.89 7.75 -11.10
CA ARG A 87 -1.63 6.31 -10.86
C ARG A 87 -0.86 5.69 -12.02
N SER A 88 -1.36 5.88 -13.24
CA SER A 88 -0.74 5.36 -14.46
C SER A 88 0.71 5.83 -14.60
N CYS A 89 0.96 7.13 -14.45
CA CYS A 89 2.30 7.71 -14.53
C CYS A 89 3.23 7.22 -13.41
N PHE A 90 2.75 7.20 -12.17
CA PHE A 90 3.59 6.86 -11.02
C PHE A 90 4.02 5.39 -11.05
N LEU A 91 3.11 4.49 -11.39
CA LEU A 91 3.38 3.05 -11.47
C LEU A 91 4.07 2.63 -12.77
N HIS A 92 4.17 3.53 -13.76
CA HIS A 92 4.80 3.22 -15.04
C HIS A 92 6.25 2.74 -14.85
N GLY A 93 6.52 1.52 -15.31
CA GLY A 93 7.85 0.90 -15.26
C GLY A 93 8.29 0.42 -13.88
N GLU A 94 7.44 0.51 -12.86
CA GLU A 94 7.77 0.05 -11.51
C GLU A 94 7.30 -1.39 -11.27
N ALA A 95 8.04 -2.13 -10.45
CA ALA A 95 7.59 -3.41 -9.93
C ALA A 95 6.87 -3.17 -8.58
N PHE A 96 5.60 -3.54 -8.51
CA PHE A 96 4.77 -3.35 -7.32
C PHE A 96 3.94 -4.60 -7.00
N THR A 97 3.51 -4.69 -5.75
CA THR A 97 2.43 -5.59 -5.32
C THR A 97 1.17 -4.76 -5.12
N GLU A 98 0.03 -5.22 -5.62
CA GLU A 98 -1.25 -4.56 -5.46
C GLU A 98 -2.09 -5.28 -4.40
N VAL A 99 -2.67 -4.51 -3.48
CA VAL A 99 -3.72 -4.94 -2.56
C VAL A 99 -4.89 -3.98 -2.76
N SER A 100 -6.09 -4.53 -2.93
CA SER A 100 -7.29 -3.75 -3.27
C SER A 100 -8.43 -4.20 -2.37
N ASP A 101 -9.05 -3.27 -1.65
CA ASP A 101 -10.21 -3.52 -0.78
C ASP A 101 -11.44 -2.69 -1.20
N GLU A 102 -12.47 -2.59 -0.35
CA GLU A 102 -13.67 -1.82 -0.67
C GLU A 102 -13.37 -0.32 -0.86
N TYR A 103 -12.45 0.23 -0.06
CA TYR A 103 -12.19 1.65 0.06
C TYR A 103 -10.96 2.10 -0.71
N GLU A 104 -9.94 1.24 -0.84
CA GLU A 104 -8.61 1.68 -1.31
C GLU A 104 -7.96 0.67 -2.28
N GLU A 105 -7.03 1.19 -3.08
CA GLU A 105 -6.03 0.42 -3.82
C GLU A 105 -4.65 0.82 -3.33
N THR A 106 -3.90 -0.13 -2.80
CA THR A 106 -2.54 0.06 -2.30
C THR A 106 -1.55 -0.64 -3.21
N TYR A 107 -0.56 0.12 -3.67
CA TYR A 107 0.54 -0.34 -4.50
C TYR A 107 1.84 -0.24 -3.71
N SER A 108 2.34 -1.39 -3.27
CA SER A 108 3.53 -1.49 -2.43
C SER A 108 4.76 -1.72 -3.32
N LEU A 109 5.69 -0.76 -3.31
CA LEU A 109 6.89 -0.71 -4.13
C LEU A 109 8.10 -1.20 -3.32
N LYS A 110 8.90 -2.06 -3.96
CA LYS A 110 10.13 -2.56 -3.38
C LYS A 110 11.24 -1.53 -3.51
N SER A 111 12.15 -1.51 -2.53
CA SER A 111 13.41 -0.78 -2.68
C SER A 111 14.15 -1.29 -3.92
N LYS A 112 14.59 -0.36 -4.78
CA LYS A 112 15.47 -0.65 -5.91
C LYS A 112 16.88 -0.97 -5.42
#